data_AF-A0A8S3HMU0-F1
#
_entry.id   AF-A0A8S3HMU0-F1
#
_cell.length_a   1.000
_cell.length_b   1.000
_cell.length_c   1.000
_cell.angle_alpha   90.00
_cell.angle_beta   90.00
_cell.angle_gamma   90.00
#
_symmetry.space_group_name_H-M   'P 1'
#
loop_
_entity.id
_entity.type
_entity.pdbx_description
1 polymer ?
#
loop_
_entity_poly.entity_id
_entity_poly.type
_entity_poly.pdbx_seq_one_letter_code
_entity_poly.pdbx_strand_id
1 'polypeptide(L)'
;MSPKQGTCIYRTNAFFTYTTLLFCIGICIIPILTTATFGILTYRNIKNIIVLTRFHIDRQFTIIVFSQVLLSLIGLGPYGIYLIYLITTNNIKKNADRTIKESLVANIAYLFCSVAYGGRFYLLIFLSHRFRQTVKNRILWWRNTGPPAVLI
;
A
#
# COMPACT_ATOMS: atom_id res chain seq x y z
N MET A 1 8.33 -28.51 28.95
CA MET A 1 7.24 -27.52 28.85
C MET A 1 7.05 -27.17 27.38
N SER A 2 5.94 -27.59 26.77
CA SER A 2 5.65 -27.29 25.36
C SER A 2 5.26 -25.81 25.22
N PRO A 3 5.74 -25.07 24.21
CA PRO A 3 5.35 -23.68 24.03
C PRO A 3 3.87 -23.65 23.67
N LYS A 4 3.04 -23.02 24.52
CA LYS A 4 1.69 -22.64 24.12
C LYS A 4 1.83 -21.62 23.00
N GLN A 5 1.74 -22.08 21.76
CA GLN A 5 1.48 -21.21 20.61
C GLN A 5 0.10 -20.61 20.79
N GLY A 6 0.01 -19.56 21.60
CA GLY A 6 -1.21 -18.78 21.77
C GLY A 6 -1.46 -18.05 20.46
N THR A 7 -2.42 -18.52 19.68
CA THR A 7 -2.97 -17.72 18.59
C THR A 7 -3.65 -16.51 19.24
N CYS A 8 -3.12 -15.31 18.96
CA CYS A 8 -3.79 -14.07 19.35
C CYS A 8 -5.01 -13.90 18.45
N ILE A 9 -6.13 -14.46 18.88
CA ILE A 9 -7.42 -14.32 18.21
C ILE A 9 -8.22 -13.23 18.92
N TYR A 10 -9.00 -12.48 18.14
CA TYR A 10 -9.93 -11.50 18.70
C TYR A 10 -10.89 -12.18 19.68
N ARG A 11 -10.84 -11.76 20.94
CA ARG A 11 -11.56 -12.42 22.04
C ARG A 11 -13.07 -12.20 22.00
N THR A 12 -13.51 -11.08 21.42
CA THR A 12 -14.92 -10.71 21.34
C THR A 12 -15.32 -10.33 19.92
N ASN A 13 -16.51 -10.75 19.53
CA ASN A 13 -17.04 -10.47 18.19
C ASN A 13 -17.22 -8.97 17.94
N ALA A 14 -17.62 -8.23 18.97
CA ALA A 14 -17.76 -6.78 18.90
C ALA A 14 -16.44 -6.08 18.57
N PHE A 15 -15.32 -6.51 19.18
CA PHE A 15 -14.01 -5.94 18.92
C PHE A 15 -13.50 -6.31 17.52
N PHE A 16 -13.77 -7.53 17.05
CA PHE A 16 -13.46 -7.93 15.67
C PHE A 16 -14.21 -7.09 14.63
N THR A 17 -15.52 -6.88 14.80
CA THR A 17 -16.31 -6.04 13.90
C THR A 17 -15.83 -4.58 13.93
N TYR A 18 -15.56 -4.04 15.12
CA TYR A 18 -15.05 -2.68 15.29
C TYR A 18 -13.72 -2.46 14.57
N THR A 19 -12.74 -3.35 14.79
CA THR A 19 -11.41 -3.27 14.16
C THR A 19 -11.50 -3.43 12.65
N THR A 20 -12.39 -4.31 12.16
CA THR A 20 -12.63 -4.51 10.73
C THR A 20 -13.22 -3.26 10.07
N LEU A 21 -14.22 -2.63 10.69
CA LEU A 21 -14.81 -1.38 10.19
C LEU A 21 -13.81 -0.23 10.19
N LEU A 22 -13.03 -0.10 11.28
CA LEU A 22 -11.99 0.91 11.37
C LEU A 22 -10.91 0.73 10.31
N PHE A 23 -10.53 -0.51 10.01
CA PHE A 23 -9.61 -0.81 8.90
C PHE A 23 -10.21 -0.42 7.55
N CYS A 24 -11.43 -0.90 7.24
CA CYS A 24 -12.08 -0.61 5.96
C CYS A 24 -12.29 0.89 5.72
N ILE A 25 -12.79 1.61 6.72
CA ILE A 25 -13.10 3.04 6.57
C ILE A 25 -11.82 3.88 6.71
N GLY A 26 -11.10 3.71 7.82
CA GLY A 26 -9.97 4.55 8.21
C GLY A 26 -8.73 4.35 7.35
N ILE A 27 -8.47 3.12 6.90
CA ILE A 27 -7.20 2.78 6.25
C ILE A 27 -7.39 2.54 4.74
N CYS A 28 -8.56 2.08 4.29
CA CYS A 28 -8.82 1.90 2.87
C CYS A 28 -9.55 3.12 2.27
N ILE A 29 -10.77 3.42 2.73
CA ILE A 29 -11.65 4.39 2.06
C ILE A 29 -11.14 5.83 2.20
N ILE A 30 -10.87 6.29 3.42
CA ILE A 30 -10.46 7.69 3.67
C ILE A 30 -9.16 8.04 2.92
N PRO A 31 -8.09 7.23 2.95
CA PRO A 31 -6.86 7.55 2.23
C PRO A 31 -7.04 7.56 0.71
N ILE A 32 -7.85 6.66 0.15
CA ILE A 32 -8.12 6.65 -1.31
C ILE A 32 -8.93 7.89 -1.71
N LEU A 33 -9.96 8.25 -0.96
CA LEU A 33 -10.78 9.44 -1.26
C LEU A 33 -10.00 10.74 -1.11
N THR A 34 -9.19 10.86 -0.06
CA THR A 34 -8.35 12.04 0.17
C THR A 34 -7.29 12.17 -0.92
N THR A 35 -6.55 11.11 -1.23
CA THR A 35 -5.54 11.13 -2.32
C THR A 35 -6.17 11.41 -3.68
N ALA A 36 -7.35 10.86 -3.98
CA ALA A 36 -8.07 11.16 -5.21
C ALA A 36 -8.52 12.63 -5.27
N THR A 37 -9.16 13.13 -4.21
CA THR A 37 -9.65 14.51 -4.14
C THR A 37 -8.52 15.51 -4.25
N PHE A 38 -7.47 15.36 -3.43
CA PHE A 38 -6.30 16.22 -3.49
C PHE A 38 -5.57 16.07 -4.83
N GLY A 39 -5.48 14.86 -5.39
CA GLY A 39 -4.91 14.63 -6.71
C GLY A 39 -5.64 15.42 -7.82
N ILE A 40 -6.97 15.42 -7.80
CA ILE A 40 -7.81 16.18 -8.75
C ILE A 40 -7.64 17.69 -8.55
N LEU A 41 -7.66 18.17 -7.30
CA LEU A 41 -7.47 19.59 -6.98
C LEU A 41 -6.09 20.08 -7.42
N THR A 42 -5.04 19.30 -7.12
CA THR A 42 -3.68 19.59 -7.55
C THR A 42 -3.58 19.60 -9.07
N TYR A 43 -4.19 18.63 -9.77
CA TYR A 43 -4.22 18.62 -11.24
C TYR A 43 -4.89 19.88 -11.82
N ARG A 44 -6.03 20.30 -11.26
CA ARG A 44 -6.74 21.53 -11.67
C ARG A 44 -5.90 22.78 -11.43
N ASN A 45 -5.28 22.90 -10.25
CA ASN A 45 -4.45 24.05 -9.90
C ASN A 45 -3.22 24.15 -10.79
N ILE A 46 -2.55 23.03 -11.04
CA ILE A 46 -1.38 22.96 -11.89
C ILE A 46 -1.71 23.33 -13.35
N LYS A 47 -2.83 22.83 -13.88
CA LYS A 47 -3.30 23.17 -15.24
C LYS A 47 -3.53 24.68 -15.43
N ASN A 48 -3.90 25.38 -14.37
CA ASN A 48 -4.14 26.83 -14.39
C ASN A 48 -2.83 27.65 -14.24
N ILE A 49 -1.73 27.05 -13.80
CA ILE A 49 -0.43 27.72 -13.63
C ILE A 49 0.45 27.44 -14.86
N ILE A 50 0.42 28.37 -15.83
CA ILE A 50 1.15 28.30 -17.12
C ILE A 50 2.65 27.98 -16.95
N VAL A 51 3.27 28.43 -15.85
CA VAL A 51 4.70 28.23 -15.56
C VAL A 51 5.03 26.76 -15.26
N LEU A 52 4.14 26.00 -14.61
CA LEU A 52 4.40 24.60 -14.25
C LEU A 52 4.19 23.64 -15.43
N THR A 53 3.23 23.94 -16.31
CA THR A 53 2.99 23.15 -17.53
C THR A 53 4.23 23.08 -18.42
N ARG A 54 5.07 24.13 -18.42
CA ARG A 54 6.36 24.16 -19.13
C ARG A 54 7.35 23.10 -18.65
N PHE A 55 7.31 22.71 -17.37
CA PHE A 55 8.26 21.77 -16.78
C PHE A 55 7.79 20.30 -16.78
N HIS A 56 6.65 19.96 -17.40
CA HIS A 56 6.10 18.59 -17.46
C HIS A 56 5.90 17.91 -16.08
N ILE A 57 5.88 18.69 -15.00
CA ILE A 57 5.71 18.20 -13.62
C ILE A 57 4.31 17.58 -13.45
N ASP A 58 3.33 18.13 -14.15
CA ASP A 58 1.91 17.77 -14.15
C ASP A 58 1.73 16.29 -14.49
N ARG A 59 2.36 15.85 -15.59
CA ARG A 59 2.25 14.48 -16.09
C ARG A 59 2.88 13.48 -15.12
N GLN A 60 4.02 13.84 -14.51
CA GLN A 60 4.67 12.96 -13.53
C GLN A 60 3.84 12.81 -12.25
N PHE A 61 3.28 13.92 -11.75
CA PHE A 61 2.44 13.90 -10.57
C PHE A 61 1.18 13.04 -10.80
N THR A 62 0.49 13.23 -11.94
CA THR A 62 -0.68 12.41 -12.28
C THR A 62 -0.35 10.93 -12.37
N ILE A 63 0.79 10.56 -12.99
CA ILE A 63 1.22 9.15 -13.07
C ILE A 63 1.48 8.55 -11.68
N ILE A 64 2.12 9.31 -10.77
CA ILE A 64 2.38 8.86 -9.40
C ILE A 64 1.07 8.62 -8.64
N VAL A 65 0.18 9.62 -8.64
CA VAL A 65 -1.11 9.51 -7.93
C VAL A 65 -1.95 8.38 -8.51
N PHE A 66 -2.03 8.27 -9.84
CA PHE A 66 -2.76 7.18 -10.49
C PHE A 66 -2.19 5.81 -10.14
N SER A 67 -0.86 5.65 -10.16
CA SER A 67 -0.20 4.39 -9.80
C SER A 67 -0.43 4.02 -8.33
N GLN A 68 -0.44 5.01 -7.44
CA GLN A 68 -0.76 4.79 -6.03
C GLN A 68 -2.21 4.34 -5.83
N VAL A 69 -3.17 4.98 -6.50
CA VAL A 69 -4.59 4.58 -6.42
C VAL A 69 -4.75 3.17 -6.98
N LEU A 70 -4.13 2.86 -8.12
CA LEU A 70 -4.20 1.52 -8.73
C LEU A 70 -3.59 0.44 -7.82
N LEU A 71 -2.40 0.68 -7.26
CA LEU A 71 -1.76 -0.24 -6.32
C LEU A 71 -2.62 -0.43 -5.06
N SER A 72 -3.32 0.62 -4.61
CA SER A 72 -4.24 0.56 -3.49
C SER A 72 -5.43 -0.35 -3.76
N LEU A 73 -6.03 -0.23 -4.95
CA LEU A 73 -7.16 -1.07 -5.34
C LEU A 73 -6.76 -2.55 -5.45
N ILE A 74 -5.62 -2.83 -6.07
CA ILE A 74 -5.11 -4.20 -6.25
C ILE A 74 -4.68 -4.82 -4.91
N GLY A 75 -4.04 -4.04 -4.03
CA GLY A 75 -3.53 -4.54 -2.76
C GLY A 75 -4.56 -4.65 -1.65
N LEU A 76 -5.39 -3.61 -1.49
CA LEU A 76 -6.37 -3.55 -0.40
C LEU A 76 -7.71 -4.18 -0.78
N GLY A 77 -8.05 -4.23 -2.07
CA GLY A 77 -9.31 -4.79 -2.56
C GLY A 77 -9.53 -6.24 -2.11
N PRO A 78 -8.59 -7.17 -2.39
CA PRO A 78 -8.73 -8.58 -1.98
C PRO A 78 -8.89 -8.74 -0.47
N TYR A 79 -8.16 -7.94 0.32
CA TYR A 79 -8.24 -7.97 1.77
C TYR A 79 -9.56 -7.40 2.30
N GLY A 80 -10.08 -6.33 1.69
CA GLY A 80 -11.40 -5.80 2.01
C GLY A 80 -12.52 -6.80 1.74
N ILE A 81 -12.47 -7.52 0.61
CA ILE A 81 -13.43 -8.59 0.29
C ILE A 81 -13.36 -9.72 1.34
N TYR A 82 -12.15 -10.13 1.73
CA TYR A 82 -11.95 -11.14 2.77
C TYR A 82 -12.52 -10.70 4.12
N LEU A 83 -12.34 -9.43 4.51
CA LEU A 83 -12.90 -8.88 5.74
C LEU A 83 -14.44 -8.87 5.75
N ILE A 84 -15.06 -8.50 4.62
CA ILE A 84 -16.52 -8.55 4.48
C ILE A 84 -17.00 -10.01 4.62
N TYR A 85 -16.34 -10.94 3.95
CA TYR A 85 -16.63 -12.37 4.07
C TYR A 85 -16.54 -12.87 5.52
N LEU A 86 -15.53 -12.46 6.27
CA LEU A 86 -15.38 -12.83 7.69
C LEU A 86 -16.53 -12.31 8.54
N ILE A 87 -16.97 -11.07 8.34
CA ILE A 87 -18.12 -10.52 9.09
C ILE A 87 -19.40 -11.29 8.75
N THR A 88 -19.65 -11.56 7.48
CA THR A 88 -20.88 -12.26 7.04
C THR A 88 -20.92 -13.70 7.54
N THR A 89 -19.78 -14.38 7.60
CA THR A 89 -19.70 -15.81 7.98
C THR A 89 -19.39 -16.05 9.45
N ASN A 90 -19.36 -15.00 10.26
CA ASN A 90 -18.90 -15.06 11.65
C ASN A 90 -19.77 -15.96 12.55
N ASN A 91 -21.08 -16.03 12.27
CA ASN A 91 -22.02 -16.85 13.06
C ASN A 91 -22.15 -18.29 12.53
N ILE A 92 -21.41 -18.65 11.48
CA ILE A 92 -21.48 -19.98 10.87
C ILE A 92 -20.40 -20.86 11.49
N LYS A 93 -20.78 -22.03 12.02
CA LYS A 93 -19.82 -23.02 12.54
C LYS A 93 -18.92 -23.51 11.40
N LYS A 94 -17.60 -23.37 11.58
CA LYS A 94 -16.61 -23.71 10.56
C LYS A 94 -16.03 -25.09 10.82
N ASN A 95 -15.98 -25.93 9.77
CA ASN A 95 -15.31 -27.23 9.81
C ASN A 95 -13.79 -27.05 9.66
N ALA A 96 -12.99 -28.02 10.14
CA ALA A 96 -11.52 -27.94 10.11
C ALA A 96 -10.96 -27.67 8.70
N ASP A 97 -11.45 -28.37 7.67
CA ASP A 97 -11.02 -28.17 6.29
C ASP A 97 -11.35 -26.77 5.76
N ARG A 98 -12.48 -26.21 6.20
CA ARG A 98 -12.89 -24.86 5.83
C ARG A 98 -11.99 -23.82 6.48
N THR A 99 -11.61 -24.02 7.74
CA THR A 99 -10.67 -23.14 8.45
C THR A 99 -9.30 -23.08 7.77
N ILE A 100 -8.78 -24.22 7.29
CA ILE A 100 -7.49 -24.26 6.59
C ILE A 100 -7.57 -23.47 5.27
N LYS A 101 -8.65 -23.66 4.49
CA LYS A 101 -8.86 -22.93 3.23
C LYS A 101 -8.99 -21.43 3.47
N GLU A 102 -9.78 -21.03 4.48
CA GLU A 102 -9.94 -19.62 4.86
C GLU A 102 -8.61 -19.01 5.33
N SER A 103 -7.78 -19.74 6.07
CA SER A 103 -6.45 -19.27 6.50
C SER A 103 -5.50 -19.05 5.32
N LEU A 104 -5.52 -19.93 4.32
CA LEU A 104 -4.73 -19.74 3.10
C LEU A 104 -5.15 -18.47 2.36
N VAL A 105 -6.46 -18.27 2.17
CA VAL A 105 -7.01 -17.06 1.54
C VAL A 105 -6.64 -15.82 2.33
N ALA A 106 -6.71 -15.88 3.67
CA ALA A 106 -6.31 -14.79 4.56
C ALA A 106 -4.84 -14.39 4.35
N ASN A 107 -3.94 -15.37 4.30
CA ASN A 107 -2.51 -15.13 4.12
C ASN A 107 -2.22 -14.54 2.74
N ILE A 108 -2.87 -15.03 1.68
CA ILE A 108 -2.75 -14.47 0.34
C ILE A 108 -3.22 -13.01 0.33
N ALA A 109 -4.40 -12.73 0.87
CA ALA A 109 -4.94 -11.38 0.94
C ALA A 109 -4.04 -10.43 1.76
N TYR A 110 -3.45 -10.93 2.85
CA TYR A 110 -2.52 -10.18 3.69
C TYR A 110 -1.19 -9.87 2.96
N LEU A 111 -0.69 -10.81 2.14
CA LEU A 111 0.48 -10.57 1.30
C LEU A 111 0.23 -9.44 0.30
N PHE A 112 -0.92 -9.44 -0.39
CA PHE A 112 -1.29 -8.34 -1.30
C PHE A 112 -1.33 -6.98 -0.57
N CYS A 113 -1.91 -6.97 0.62
CA CYS A 113 -2.00 -5.79 1.47
C CYS A 113 -0.59 -5.27 1.85
N SER A 114 0.29 -6.17 2.30
CA SER A 114 1.67 -5.86 2.69
C SER A 114 2.51 -5.34 1.52
N VAL A 115 2.42 -5.99 0.36
CA VAL A 115 3.10 -5.57 -0.86
C VAL A 115 2.62 -4.20 -1.32
N ALA A 116 1.33 -3.88 -1.19
CA ALA A 116 0.83 -2.56 -1.55
C ALA A 116 1.31 -1.46 -0.59
N TYR A 117 1.38 -1.71 0.71
CA TYR A 117 1.95 -0.73 1.65
C TYR A 117 3.42 -0.46 1.34
N GLY A 118 4.23 -1.50 1.16
CA GLY A 118 5.64 -1.34 0.78
C GLY A 118 5.78 -0.67 -0.59
N GLY A 119 5.02 -1.14 -1.57
CA GLY A 119 5.05 -0.66 -2.95
C GLY A 119 4.71 0.82 -3.08
N ARG A 120 3.79 1.36 -2.26
CA ARG A 120 3.48 2.80 -2.26
C ARG A 120 4.70 3.65 -1.92
N PHE A 121 5.50 3.23 -0.94
CA PHE A 121 6.73 3.93 -0.54
C PHE A 121 7.78 3.87 -1.66
N TYR A 122 8.01 2.69 -2.22
CA TYR A 122 8.98 2.52 -3.32
C TYR A 122 8.55 3.27 -4.60
N LEU A 123 7.27 3.27 -4.95
CA LEU A 123 6.76 4.01 -6.11
C LEU A 123 7.05 5.50 -6.00
N LEU A 124 6.88 6.11 -4.82
CA LEU A 124 7.23 7.52 -4.61
C LEU A 124 8.70 7.80 -4.86
N ILE A 125 9.57 6.91 -4.36
CA ILE A 125 11.02 7.03 -4.48
C ILE A 125 11.45 6.86 -5.95
N PHE A 126 10.98 5.81 -6.62
CA PHE A 126 11.38 5.51 -8.00
C PHE A 126 10.81 6.51 -9.01
N LEU A 127 9.59 6.98 -8.83
CA LEU A 127 8.97 7.91 -9.77
C LEU A 127 9.42 9.36 -9.56
N SER A 128 9.94 9.71 -8.38
CA SER A 128 10.51 11.03 -8.12
C SER A 128 11.70 11.32 -9.04
N HIS A 129 11.57 12.33 -9.90
CA HIS A 129 12.63 12.75 -10.82
C HIS A 129 13.91 13.15 -10.08
N ARG A 130 13.78 13.91 -8.99
CA ARG A 130 14.93 14.36 -8.18
C ARG A 130 15.72 13.19 -7.60
N PHE A 131 15.01 12.16 -7.13
CA PHE A 131 15.65 10.96 -6.60
C PHE A 131 16.36 10.19 -7.71
N ARG A 132 15.72 9.96 -8.85
CA ARG A 132 16.33 9.30 -10.01
C ARG A 132 17.61 9.99 -10.49
N GLN A 133 17.61 11.32 -10.58
CA GLN A 133 18.80 12.08 -10.97
C GLN A 133 19.91 11.95 -9.92
N THR A 134 19.58 12.00 -8.63
CA THR A 134 20.55 11.85 -7.54
C THR A 134 21.20 10.48 -7.54
N VAL A 135 20.40 9.41 -7.71
CA VAL A 135 20.89 8.04 -7.79
C VAL A 135 21.75 7.83 -9.04
N LYS A 136 21.29 8.32 -10.20
CA LYS A 136 22.05 8.23 -11.45
C LYS A 136 23.40 8.93 -11.33
N ASN A 137 23.44 10.13 -10.75
CA ASN A 137 24.67 10.88 -10.54
C ASN A 137 25.62 10.16 -9.57
N ARG A 138 25.10 9.55 -8.49
CA ARG A 138 25.92 8.73 -7.60
C ARG A 138 26.45 7.48 -8.28
N ILE A 139 25.65 6.75 -9.04
CA ILE A 139 26.11 5.56 -9.78
C ILE A 139 27.18 5.94 -10.82
N LEU A 140 26.98 7.03 -11.56
CA LEU A 140 27.96 7.53 -12.52
C LEU A 140 29.25 7.98 -11.83
N TRP A 141 29.14 8.64 -10.67
CA TRP A 141 30.30 8.99 -9.85
C TRP A 141 31.05 7.74 -9.39
N TRP A 142 30.37 6.74 -8.82
CA TRP A 142 30.96 5.45 -8.39
C TRP A 142 31.66 4.72 -9.54
N ARG A 143 31.07 4.75 -10.74
CA ARG A 143 31.67 4.17 -11.95
C ARG A 143 32.95 4.91 -12.36
N ASN A 144 33.02 6.23 -12.16
CA ASN A 144 34.14 7.05 -12.60
C ASN A 144 35.27 7.17 -11.56
N THR A 145 34.97 7.06 -10.26
CA THR A 145 35.96 7.19 -9.18
C THR A 145 36.45 5.87 -8.61
N GLY A 146 35.87 4.73 -9.03
CA GLY A 146 36.11 3.43 -8.41
C GLY A 146 35.47 3.34 -7.01
N PRO A 147 35.26 2.11 -6.48
CA PRO A 147 34.77 1.95 -5.12
C PRO A 147 35.74 2.64 -4.14
N PRO A 148 35.24 3.35 -3.11
CA PRO A 148 36.12 3.92 -2.10
C PRO A 148 36.92 2.78 -1.48
N ALA A 149 38.24 2.92 -1.46
CA ALA A 149 39.12 1.98 -0.78
C ALA A 149 38.62 1.84 0.66
N VAL A 150 38.10 0.66 0.99
CA VAL A 150 37.76 0.30 2.36
C VAL A 150 39.10 0.20 3.08
N LEU A 151 39.49 1.26 3.78
CA LEU A 151 40.56 1.22 4.77
C LEU A 151 40.06 0.31 5.89
N ILE A 152 40.49 -0.96 5.84
CA ILE A 152 40.44 -1.92 6.94
C ILE A 152 41.58 -1.60 7.89
#